data_AF-A0A7X9ABR6-F1
#
_entry.id   AF-A0A7X9ABR6-F1
#
_cell.length_a   1.000
_cell.length_b   1.000
_cell.length_c   1.000
_cell.angle_alpha   90.00
_cell.angle_beta   90.00
_cell.angle_gamma   90.00
#
_symmetry.space_group_name_H-M   'P 1'
#
loop_
_entity.id
_entity.type
_entity.pdbx_description
1 polymer ?
#
loop_
_entity_poly.entity_id
_entity_poly.type
_entity_poly.pdbx_seq_one_letter_code
_entity_poly.pdbx_strand_id
1 'polypeptide(L)'
;DTAVDGEYEIISGKLCRKITLQGMSKPFQLLPLLKPLPSKTYSTPVNRTIRNIKVLTAGTDISEGAGTAAAEAEQLRLFAGSIRHYESHFNRASAAFEIKAKRYLKVRLINGFQYHNLYGFQPGRNAVRPGIQNFGGLVLDFETAAGEWQRIAAGFGLQSEKRTSTLPDQWGKKARPDGIYLLNQALLDKEFAQKECWIDLNSLGAPSGWNGRMWLTLHFENITPDRTFTLELLETSDVLPVGSTAEPVQRLDVELSTKILNIMQVPTKPADWSAIPVLGTLTPFEISMAPVKTEVRAAYDSQNLYLHWDCEEPPGRLLDCEGGRGGKPWQGDGTEFFVELGGQADTVLHGIVDAEGHVYVEQAPLARTPGKPVAVLAVVPFTFIVQPHASGWRTEVTVPWSALGGKPSPEELRAFNMMRTRLEQGQYGLYTLAPGKKYFSERQYRFQLEK
;
A
#
# COMPACT_ATOMS: atom_id res chain seq x y z
N ASP A 1 26.44 18.16 -1.43
CA ASP A 1 26.92 19.32 -2.22
C ASP A 1 25.86 20.39 -2.33
N THR A 2 26.08 21.50 -1.65
CA THR A 2 25.28 22.73 -1.75
C THR A 2 26.15 23.80 -2.39
N ALA A 3 25.67 24.36 -3.50
CA ALA A 3 26.23 25.58 -4.04
C ALA A 3 25.72 26.79 -3.25
N VAL A 4 26.59 27.75 -3.03
CA VAL A 4 26.33 29.09 -2.47
C VAL A 4 26.90 30.11 -3.46
N ASP A 5 26.83 31.39 -3.15
CA ASP A 5 27.54 32.38 -3.97
C ASP A 5 29.04 32.08 -3.97
N GLY A 6 29.63 31.97 -5.16
CA GLY A 6 31.01 31.51 -5.32
C GLY A 6 31.36 31.11 -6.74
N GLU A 7 32.64 30.84 -6.96
CA GLU A 7 33.14 30.31 -8.23
C GLU A 7 33.13 28.79 -8.23
N TYR A 8 32.63 28.21 -9.31
CA TYR A 8 32.52 26.77 -9.50
C TYR A 8 33.11 26.35 -10.83
N GLU A 9 33.71 25.17 -10.84
CA GLU A 9 34.16 24.50 -12.05
C GLU A 9 33.14 23.42 -12.44
N ILE A 10 32.51 23.57 -13.60
CA ILE A 10 31.59 22.59 -14.17
C ILE A 10 32.37 21.72 -15.15
N ILE A 11 32.35 20.42 -14.89
CA ILE A 11 32.94 19.39 -15.74
C ILE A 11 31.81 18.58 -16.38
N SER A 12 31.78 18.54 -17.71
CA SER A 12 30.84 17.71 -18.49
C SER A 12 31.60 17.00 -19.62
N GLY A 13 31.90 15.71 -19.42
CA GLY A 13 32.76 14.95 -20.33
C GLY A 13 34.17 15.56 -20.40
N LYS A 14 34.62 15.93 -21.61
CA LYS A 14 35.91 16.62 -21.83
C LYS A 14 35.81 18.14 -21.67
N LEU A 15 34.63 18.69 -21.45
CA LEU A 15 34.43 20.12 -21.35
C LEU A 15 34.57 20.56 -19.89
N CYS A 16 35.45 21.54 -19.66
CA CYS A 16 35.56 22.21 -18.38
C CYS A 16 35.23 23.69 -18.54
N ARG A 17 34.33 24.23 -17.70
CA ARG A 17 33.99 25.66 -17.68
C ARG A 17 33.87 26.18 -16.26
N LYS A 18 34.43 27.36 -16.01
CA LYS A 18 34.21 28.11 -14.77
C LYS A 18 32.93 28.92 -14.87
N ILE A 19 32.13 28.87 -13.81
CA ILE A 19 30.96 29.73 -13.63
C ILE A 19 31.04 30.42 -12.28
N THR A 20 30.40 31.58 -12.16
CA THR A 20 30.28 32.30 -10.89
C THR A 20 28.80 32.42 -10.56
N LEU A 21 28.40 31.93 -9.39
CA LEU A 21 27.05 32.08 -8.85
C LEU A 21 27.04 33.31 -7.93
N GLN A 22 26.07 34.21 -8.12
CA GLN A 22 25.87 35.40 -7.29
C GLN A 22 24.37 35.65 -7.07
N GLY A 23 24.01 36.17 -5.89
CA GLY A 23 22.65 36.58 -5.56
C GLY A 23 21.75 35.43 -5.10
N MET A 24 22.31 34.30 -4.68
CA MET A 24 21.51 33.20 -4.15
C MET A 24 21.03 33.49 -2.74
N SER A 25 19.71 33.66 -2.57
CA SER A 25 19.10 33.90 -1.26
C SER A 25 19.08 32.66 -0.35
N LYS A 26 19.29 31.46 -0.91
CA LYS A 26 19.42 30.17 -0.19
C LYS A 26 20.39 29.24 -0.93
N PRO A 27 21.09 28.33 -0.23
CA PRO A 27 21.96 27.34 -0.86
C PRO A 27 21.19 26.48 -1.88
N PHE A 28 21.74 26.33 -3.09
CA PHE A 28 21.18 25.51 -4.16
C PHE A 28 21.77 24.10 -4.08
N GLN A 29 20.93 23.07 -3.98
CA GLN A 29 21.41 21.69 -3.93
C GLN A 29 21.93 21.29 -5.31
N LEU A 30 23.22 21.01 -5.42
CA LEU A 30 23.77 20.34 -6.58
C LEU A 30 23.25 18.91 -6.52
N LEU A 31 22.34 18.57 -7.44
CA LEU A 31 21.84 17.22 -7.56
C LEU A 31 23.01 16.33 -8.02
N PRO A 32 23.29 15.21 -7.34
CA PRO A 32 24.14 14.15 -7.87
C PRO A 32 23.87 13.90 -9.35
N LEU A 33 24.94 13.63 -10.10
CA LEU A 33 24.84 13.36 -11.52
C LEU A 33 23.82 12.25 -11.77
N LEU A 34 22.85 12.50 -12.66
CA LEU A 34 21.92 11.48 -13.13
C LEU A 34 22.61 10.63 -14.18
N LYS A 35 23.59 9.82 -13.76
CA LYS A 35 24.33 8.91 -14.64
C LYS A 35 24.15 7.46 -14.17
N PRO A 36 23.97 6.48 -15.07
CA PRO A 36 24.13 5.08 -14.72
C PRO A 36 25.53 4.84 -14.13
N LEU A 37 25.62 4.01 -13.10
CA LEU A 37 26.87 3.59 -12.49
C LEU A 37 27.21 2.16 -12.90
N PRO A 38 28.50 1.79 -12.98
CA PRO A 38 28.91 0.41 -13.15
C PRO A 38 28.29 -0.49 -12.09
N SER A 39 28.03 -1.74 -12.44
CA SER A 39 27.51 -2.74 -11.51
C SER A 39 28.62 -3.63 -10.99
N LYS A 40 28.56 -3.94 -9.69
CA LYS A 40 29.44 -4.93 -9.04
C LYS A 40 28.60 -6.05 -8.48
N THR A 41 28.84 -7.25 -9.00
CA THR A 41 28.11 -8.47 -8.63
C THR A 41 29.04 -9.46 -7.97
N TYR A 42 28.58 -10.07 -6.88
CA TYR A 42 29.21 -11.23 -6.26
C TYR A 42 28.19 -12.35 -6.11
N SER A 43 28.62 -13.58 -6.37
CA SER A 43 27.83 -14.78 -6.12
C SER A 43 28.75 -15.88 -5.65
N THR A 44 28.38 -16.56 -4.56
CA THR A 44 29.19 -17.61 -3.93
C THR A 44 28.31 -18.81 -3.61
N PRO A 45 28.65 -20.01 -4.12
CA PRO A 45 27.99 -21.24 -3.69
C PRO A 45 28.19 -21.47 -2.20
N VAL A 46 27.10 -21.77 -1.49
CA VAL A 46 27.10 -22.06 -0.05
C VAL A 46 26.86 -23.55 0.18
N ASN A 47 25.79 -24.09 -0.42
CA ASN A 47 25.38 -25.50 -0.35
C ASN A 47 25.31 -26.11 1.06
N ARG A 48 24.85 -25.35 2.07
CA ARG A 48 24.77 -25.77 3.48
C ARG A 48 23.37 -25.61 4.06
N THR A 49 23.06 -26.40 5.08
CA THR A 49 21.83 -26.23 5.86
C THR A 49 22.15 -25.43 7.12
N ILE A 50 21.49 -24.29 7.30
CA ILE A 50 21.71 -23.34 8.39
C ILE A 50 20.34 -23.11 9.03
N ARG A 51 20.20 -23.40 10.33
CA ARG A 51 18.91 -23.34 11.06
C ARG A 51 17.76 -24.04 10.32
N ASN A 52 18.01 -25.25 9.82
CA ASN A 52 17.07 -26.08 9.04
C ASN A 52 16.67 -25.49 7.67
N ILE A 53 17.36 -24.46 7.18
CA ILE A 53 17.14 -23.85 5.87
C ILE A 53 18.31 -24.19 4.98
N LYS A 54 18.06 -24.85 3.84
CA LYS A 54 19.12 -25.17 2.88
C LYS A 54 19.41 -23.91 2.06
N VAL A 55 20.61 -23.34 2.22
CA VAL A 55 21.14 -22.25 1.43
C VAL A 55 22.04 -22.83 0.34
N LEU A 56 21.68 -22.57 -0.91
CA LEU A 56 22.39 -23.03 -2.10
C LEU A 56 23.46 -22.01 -2.50
N THR A 57 23.08 -20.73 -2.57
CA THR A 57 23.92 -19.64 -3.06
C THR A 57 23.64 -18.37 -2.25
N ALA A 58 24.65 -17.52 -2.07
CA ALA A 58 24.52 -16.16 -1.56
C ALA A 58 25.12 -15.17 -2.55
N GLY A 59 24.52 -14.00 -2.72
CA GLY A 59 25.00 -13.02 -3.69
C GLY A 59 24.60 -11.58 -3.39
N THR A 60 25.33 -10.66 -4.01
CA THR A 60 25.07 -9.21 -3.97
C THR A 60 25.21 -8.61 -5.37
N ASP A 61 24.46 -7.53 -5.63
CA ASP A 61 24.54 -6.72 -6.85
C ASP A 61 24.33 -5.26 -6.48
N ILE A 62 25.31 -4.41 -6.73
CA ILE A 62 25.29 -2.99 -6.36
C ILE A 62 25.73 -2.09 -7.51
N SER A 63 25.24 -0.85 -7.51
CA SER A 63 25.87 0.25 -8.25
C SER A 63 27.15 0.69 -7.55
N GLU A 64 28.31 0.58 -8.20
CA GLU A 64 29.59 1.04 -7.66
C GLU A 64 29.57 2.55 -7.38
N GLY A 65 30.01 2.94 -6.19
CA GLY A 65 29.97 4.35 -5.75
C GLY A 65 28.59 4.82 -5.28
N ALA A 66 27.60 3.92 -5.14
CA ALA A 66 26.28 4.30 -4.61
C ALA A 66 25.59 3.25 -3.74
N GLY A 67 25.60 1.98 -4.16
CA GLY A 67 24.97 0.90 -3.43
C GLY A 67 25.89 0.30 -2.36
N THR A 68 25.29 -0.31 -1.35
CA THR A 68 25.96 -1.19 -0.39
C THR A 68 25.09 -2.42 -0.15
N ALA A 69 25.71 -3.60 -0.07
CA ALA A 69 24.98 -4.85 0.18
C ALA A 69 25.90 -5.92 0.78
N ALA A 70 25.31 -6.80 1.59
CA ALA A 70 25.96 -7.98 2.16
C ALA A 70 24.95 -9.14 2.27
N ALA A 71 25.40 -10.35 1.94
CA ALA A 71 24.65 -11.59 2.09
C ALA A 71 25.42 -12.55 3.00
N GLU A 72 25.09 -12.51 4.29
CA GLU A 72 25.77 -13.22 5.38
C GLU A 72 25.08 -14.58 5.62
N ALA A 73 25.48 -15.61 4.86
CA ALA A 73 24.79 -16.90 4.85
C ALA A 73 24.74 -17.58 6.23
N GLU A 74 25.84 -17.57 7.00
CA GLU A 74 25.95 -18.21 8.32
C GLU A 74 24.99 -17.59 9.35
N GLN A 75 24.64 -16.32 9.19
CA GLN A 75 23.68 -15.58 10.01
C GLN A 75 22.26 -15.59 9.44
N LEU A 76 22.10 -16.06 8.18
CA LEU A 76 20.89 -15.91 7.37
C LEU A 76 20.44 -14.44 7.27
N ARG A 77 21.40 -13.54 7.07
CA ARG A 77 21.18 -12.09 7.08
C ARG A 77 21.49 -11.47 5.73
N LEU A 78 20.54 -10.69 5.22
CA LEU A 78 20.67 -9.84 4.04
C LEU A 78 20.68 -8.38 4.47
N PHE A 79 21.64 -7.63 3.99
CA PHE A 79 21.75 -6.18 4.19
C PHE A 79 21.85 -5.51 2.82
N ALA A 80 21.07 -4.46 2.58
CA ALA A 80 21.18 -3.68 1.35
C ALA A 80 20.75 -2.22 1.57
N GLY A 81 21.25 -1.33 0.73
CA GLY A 81 20.97 0.09 0.84
C GLY A 81 21.88 0.97 0.00
N SER A 82 21.93 2.25 0.36
CA SER A 82 22.80 3.26 -0.22
C SER A 82 23.84 3.73 0.79
N ILE A 83 25.01 4.14 0.29
CA ILE A 83 26.05 4.75 1.11
C ILE A 83 25.71 6.21 1.44
N ARG A 84 26.40 6.79 2.42
CA ARG A 84 26.19 8.18 2.88
C ARG A 84 26.42 9.23 1.80
N HIS A 85 27.45 9.04 0.99
CA HIS A 85 27.83 9.92 -0.10
C HIS A 85 27.99 9.07 -1.35
N TYR A 86 27.09 9.28 -2.32
CA TYR A 86 26.98 8.49 -3.52
C TYR A 86 27.06 9.34 -4.78
N GLU A 87 27.61 8.75 -5.84
CA GLU A 87 27.91 9.46 -7.09
C GLU A 87 26.68 9.77 -7.96
N SER A 88 25.60 9.01 -7.80
CA SER A 88 24.40 9.13 -8.65
C SER A 88 23.14 8.64 -7.96
N HIS A 89 22.02 9.29 -8.27
CA HIS A 89 20.69 8.84 -7.87
C HIS A 89 20.21 7.59 -8.60
N PHE A 90 20.76 7.27 -9.76
CA PHE A 90 20.55 5.97 -10.41
C PHE A 90 21.38 4.93 -9.69
N ASN A 91 20.82 4.40 -8.60
CA ASN A 91 21.48 3.45 -7.73
C ASN A 91 20.63 2.21 -7.54
N ARG A 92 21.30 1.07 -7.41
CA ARG A 92 20.69 -0.17 -6.96
C ARG A 92 21.55 -0.85 -5.91
N ALA A 93 20.90 -1.61 -5.04
CA ALA A 93 21.56 -2.49 -4.11
C ALA A 93 20.69 -3.72 -3.84
N SER A 94 21.29 -4.89 -4.01
CA SER A 94 20.62 -6.17 -3.83
C SER A 94 21.50 -7.10 -3.00
N ALA A 95 20.88 -7.79 -2.05
CA ALA A 95 21.47 -8.93 -1.35
C ALA A 95 20.49 -10.09 -1.42
N ALA A 96 20.97 -11.28 -1.74
CA ALA A 96 20.10 -12.42 -1.98
C ALA A 96 20.65 -13.74 -1.46
N PHE A 97 19.72 -14.63 -1.12
CA PHE A 97 19.97 -16.06 -0.95
C PHE A 97 19.14 -16.86 -1.95
N GLU A 98 19.77 -17.88 -2.51
CA GLU A 98 19.07 -19.00 -3.12
C GLU A 98 18.83 -20.07 -2.06
N ILE A 99 17.59 -20.39 -1.75
CA ILE A 99 17.22 -21.27 -0.65
C ILE A 99 16.22 -22.34 -1.07
N LYS A 100 16.15 -23.42 -0.28
CA LYS A 100 14.94 -24.25 -0.19
C LYS A 100 14.10 -23.77 0.99
N ALA A 101 12.91 -23.26 0.69
CA ALA A 101 11.93 -22.73 1.63
C ALA A 101 10.62 -23.50 1.54
N LYS A 102 9.85 -23.41 2.63
CA LYS A 102 8.45 -23.83 2.74
C LYS A 102 7.54 -22.62 2.56
N ARG A 103 6.21 -22.82 2.64
CA ARG A 103 5.20 -21.78 2.37
C ARG A 103 5.36 -20.51 3.20
N TYR A 104 5.64 -20.63 4.49
CA TYR A 104 5.74 -19.51 5.41
C TYR A 104 7.20 -19.20 5.72
N LEU A 105 7.56 -17.91 5.68
CA LEU A 105 8.87 -17.41 6.13
C LEU A 105 8.70 -16.57 7.38
N LYS A 106 9.41 -16.89 8.46
CA LYS A 106 9.56 -15.98 9.59
C LYS A 106 10.79 -15.13 9.36
N VAL A 107 10.61 -13.82 9.35
CA VAL A 107 11.70 -12.86 9.13
C VAL A 107 11.76 -11.84 10.24
N ARG A 108 12.96 -11.32 10.50
CA ARG A 108 13.16 -10.06 11.23
C ARG A 108 13.56 -8.99 10.23
N LEU A 109 12.80 -7.91 10.20
CA LEU A 109 13.08 -6.74 9.40
C LEU A 109 13.66 -5.65 10.31
N ILE A 110 14.77 -5.03 9.92
CA ILE A 110 15.42 -3.95 10.67
C ILE A 110 15.60 -2.77 9.74
N ASN A 111 15.04 -1.63 10.14
CA ASN A 111 14.85 -0.48 9.28
C ASN A 111 15.82 0.66 9.61
N GLY A 112 16.88 0.79 8.80
CA GLY A 112 17.78 1.93 8.87
C GLY A 112 17.20 3.22 8.28
N PHE A 113 15.99 3.22 7.72
CA PHE A 113 15.35 4.43 7.18
C PHE A 113 14.69 5.27 8.29
N GLN A 114 14.43 4.68 9.46
CA GLN A 114 13.63 5.27 10.54
C GLN A 114 14.09 6.69 10.92
N TYR A 115 15.41 6.89 11.10
CA TYR A 115 15.96 8.20 11.43
C TYR A 115 15.52 9.27 10.42
N HIS A 116 15.49 8.92 9.14
CA HIS A 116 15.09 9.85 8.09
C HIS A 116 13.57 9.99 7.94
N ASN A 117 12.80 9.00 8.39
CA ASN A 117 11.35 9.10 8.49
C ASN A 117 10.93 10.07 9.60
N LEU A 118 11.76 10.24 10.64
CA LEU A 118 11.51 11.16 11.76
C LEU A 118 12.15 12.53 11.54
N TYR A 119 13.42 12.56 11.14
CA TYR A 119 14.28 13.75 11.19
C TYR A 119 14.87 14.13 9.83
N GLY A 120 14.52 13.41 8.76
CA GLY A 120 15.00 13.73 7.42
C GLY A 120 14.53 15.12 6.98
N PHE A 121 15.27 15.74 6.06
CA PHE A 121 14.87 17.03 5.47
C PHE A 121 13.45 17.03 4.88
N GLN A 122 13.02 15.88 4.37
CA GLN A 122 11.64 15.59 4.00
C GLN A 122 11.25 14.23 4.60
N PRO A 123 10.70 14.23 5.83
CA PRO A 123 10.31 13.01 6.54
C PRO A 123 9.41 12.12 5.68
N GLY A 124 9.73 10.83 5.61
CA GLY A 124 9.00 9.83 4.81
C GLY A 124 9.32 9.83 3.30
N ARG A 125 10.14 10.78 2.82
CA ARG A 125 10.60 10.78 1.42
C ARG A 125 11.92 10.04 1.27
N ASN A 126 11.84 8.79 0.82
CA ASN A 126 12.99 7.88 0.69
C ASN A 126 13.44 7.61 -0.75
N ALA A 127 12.85 8.31 -1.71
CA ALA A 127 13.33 8.40 -3.07
C ALA A 127 13.45 9.87 -3.49
N VAL A 128 14.50 10.18 -4.25
CA VAL A 128 14.82 11.57 -4.60
C VAL A 128 13.78 12.16 -5.53
N ARG A 129 13.22 11.35 -6.45
CA ARG A 129 12.17 11.75 -7.37
C ARG A 129 11.13 10.64 -7.45
N PRO A 130 9.83 10.94 -7.57
CA PRO A 130 8.84 9.92 -7.94
C PRO A 130 9.26 9.27 -9.27
N GLY A 131 9.18 7.95 -9.34
CA GLY A 131 9.58 7.21 -10.53
C GLY A 131 8.98 5.81 -10.50
N ILE A 132 8.54 5.32 -11.67
CA ILE A 132 7.96 3.98 -11.80
C ILE A 132 8.94 2.85 -11.43
N GLN A 133 10.24 3.14 -11.44
CA GLN A 133 11.29 2.18 -11.10
C GLN A 133 11.79 2.30 -9.66
N ASN A 134 11.33 3.29 -8.89
CA ASN A 134 11.71 3.35 -7.48
C ASN A 134 11.17 2.11 -6.77
N PHE A 135 12.04 1.45 -6.02
CA PHE A 135 11.67 0.24 -5.33
C PHE A 135 12.46 0.09 -4.04
N GLY A 136 11.80 -0.38 -2.99
CA GLY A 136 12.43 -0.89 -1.80
C GLY A 136 11.57 -2.01 -1.23
N GLY A 137 12.13 -3.22 -1.15
CA GLY A 137 11.34 -4.39 -0.81
C GLY A 137 12.04 -5.71 -1.11
N LEU A 138 11.23 -6.74 -1.27
CA LEU A 138 11.67 -8.08 -1.66
C LEU A 138 11.41 -8.32 -3.14
N VAL A 139 12.40 -8.88 -3.83
CA VAL A 139 12.20 -9.54 -5.13
C VAL A 139 12.34 -11.05 -4.90
N LEU A 140 11.26 -11.77 -5.19
CA LEU A 140 11.15 -13.21 -4.96
C LEU A 140 11.08 -13.91 -6.31
N ASP A 141 12.05 -14.78 -6.60
CA ASP A 141 11.99 -15.66 -7.77
C ASP A 141 11.71 -17.09 -7.30
N PHE A 142 10.58 -17.68 -7.71
CA PHE A 142 10.19 -19.05 -7.39
C PHE A 142 10.47 -19.98 -8.56
N GLU A 143 11.12 -21.12 -8.31
CA GLU A 143 11.30 -22.16 -9.33
C GLU A 143 10.04 -23.03 -9.39
N THR A 144 9.40 -23.04 -10.56
CA THR A 144 8.23 -23.89 -10.83
C THR A 144 8.64 -25.36 -10.90
N ALA A 145 7.67 -26.27 -10.84
CA ALA A 145 7.92 -27.70 -11.04
C ALA A 145 8.58 -28.03 -12.40
N ALA A 146 8.36 -27.18 -13.41
CA ALA A 146 8.96 -27.29 -14.73
C ALA A 146 10.40 -26.72 -14.82
N GLY A 147 10.92 -26.15 -13.73
CA GLY A 147 12.26 -25.52 -13.71
C GLY A 147 12.29 -24.08 -14.23
N GLU A 148 11.13 -23.46 -14.48
CA GLU A 148 11.03 -22.06 -14.88
C GLU A 148 11.00 -21.14 -13.66
N TRP A 149 11.31 -19.86 -13.83
CA TRP A 149 11.27 -18.87 -12.74
C TRP A 149 10.06 -17.94 -12.87
N GLN A 150 9.28 -17.82 -11.79
CA GLN A 150 8.26 -16.79 -11.61
C GLN A 150 8.76 -15.73 -10.64
N ARG A 151 8.62 -14.44 -10.99
CA ARG A 151 9.15 -13.31 -10.23
C ARG A 151 8.03 -12.49 -9.62
N ILE A 152 8.14 -12.18 -8.34
CA ILE A 152 7.26 -11.26 -7.62
C ILE A 152 8.09 -10.11 -7.05
N ALA A 153 7.55 -8.89 -7.12
CA ALA A 153 8.08 -7.72 -6.43
C ALA A 153 7.15 -7.33 -5.28
N ALA A 154 7.59 -7.49 -4.04
CA ALA A 154 6.84 -7.20 -2.83
C ALA A 154 7.46 -6.01 -2.09
N GLY A 155 6.87 -4.82 -2.26
CA GLY A 155 7.42 -3.56 -1.75
C GLY A 155 7.08 -3.28 -0.28
N PHE A 156 7.95 -2.48 0.34
CA PHE A 156 7.83 -1.98 1.73
C PHE A 156 7.31 -0.53 1.77
N GLY A 157 6.35 -0.19 0.89
CA GLY A 157 5.76 1.14 0.76
C GLY A 157 6.44 2.04 -0.27
N LEU A 158 7.57 1.61 -0.83
CA LEU A 158 8.23 2.27 -1.96
C LEU A 158 8.19 1.33 -3.18
N GLN A 159 7.12 1.41 -3.98
CA GLN A 159 7.00 0.68 -5.23
C GLN A 159 5.95 1.31 -6.15
N SER A 160 6.03 1.02 -7.45
CA SER A 160 4.98 1.34 -8.42
C SER A 160 4.36 0.06 -8.96
N GLU A 161 3.03 0.03 -9.07
CA GLU A 161 2.28 -0.98 -9.83
C GLU A 161 2.65 -1.01 -11.33
N LYS A 162 3.26 0.06 -11.85
CA LYS A 162 3.70 0.18 -13.24
C LYS A 162 5.19 -0.12 -13.37
N ARG A 163 5.81 -0.73 -12.37
CA ARG A 163 7.22 -1.11 -12.40
C ARG A 163 7.49 -1.99 -13.61
N THR A 164 8.49 -1.62 -14.40
CA THR A 164 8.94 -2.41 -15.56
C THR A 164 10.39 -2.86 -15.45
N SER A 165 11.08 -2.47 -14.37
CA SER A 165 12.47 -2.88 -14.09
C SER A 165 12.59 -4.39 -13.98
N THR A 166 13.61 -4.93 -14.64
CA THR A 166 14.02 -6.34 -14.60
C THR A 166 15.02 -6.62 -13.49
N LEU A 167 15.36 -5.61 -12.67
CA LEU A 167 16.35 -5.74 -11.62
C LEU A 167 15.78 -6.43 -10.37
N PRO A 168 16.61 -7.23 -9.66
CA PRO A 168 17.97 -7.65 -10.05
C PRO A 168 17.95 -8.66 -11.21
N ASP A 169 18.91 -8.55 -12.12
CA ASP A 169 19.03 -9.35 -13.36
C ASP A 169 20.20 -10.36 -13.31
N GLN A 170 20.85 -10.48 -12.16
CA GLN A 170 22.00 -11.34 -11.97
C GLN A 170 21.62 -12.81 -11.69
N TRP A 171 20.41 -13.03 -11.13
CA TRP A 171 19.88 -14.34 -10.74
C TRP A 171 18.36 -14.45 -10.96
N GLY A 172 17.81 -15.64 -10.73
CA GLY A 172 16.37 -15.92 -10.86
C GLY A 172 15.83 -15.72 -12.28
N LYS A 173 14.66 -15.09 -12.40
CA LYS A 173 13.93 -14.92 -13.69
C LYS A 173 14.60 -13.96 -14.67
N LYS A 174 15.31 -12.95 -14.18
CA LYS A 174 15.96 -11.89 -15.01
C LYS A 174 15.00 -11.15 -15.95
N ALA A 175 13.71 -11.11 -15.62
CA ALA A 175 12.68 -10.41 -16.36
C ALA A 175 11.88 -9.50 -15.41
N ARG A 176 10.91 -8.78 -15.97
CA ARG A 176 9.96 -8.00 -15.16
C ARG A 176 9.19 -8.91 -14.20
N PRO A 177 8.72 -8.41 -13.05
CA PRO A 177 7.84 -9.17 -12.17
C PRO A 177 6.55 -9.61 -12.88
N ASP A 178 6.08 -10.82 -12.57
CA ASP A 178 4.77 -11.36 -12.96
C ASP A 178 3.66 -10.89 -12.01
N GLY A 179 4.05 -10.35 -10.84
CA GLY A 179 3.15 -9.81 -9.84
C GLY A 179 3.84 -8.71 -9.02
N ILE A 180 3.10 -7.64 -8.72
CA ILE A 180 3.58 -6.53 -7.89
C ILE A 180 2.67 -6.41 -6.67
N TYR A 181 3.26 -6.43 -5.48
CA TYR A 181 2.56 -6.47 -4.21
C TYR A 181 3.06 -5.38 -3.26
N LEU A 182 2.18 -4.89 -2.40
CA LEU A 182 2.52 -4.23 -1.14
C LEU A 182 2.54 -5.28 -0.04
N LEU A 183 3.70 -5.45 0.61
CA LEU A 183 3.85 -6.35 1.76
C LEU A 183 3.58 -5.60 3.07
N ASN A 184 4.18 -4.42 3.25
CA ASN A 184 3.90 -3.50 4.35
C ASN A 184 4.47 -2.11 4.02
N GLN A 185 4.43 -1.17 4.95
CA GLN A 185 4.97 0.19 4.79
C GLN A 185 6.25 0.43 5.60
N ALA A 186 7.07 -0.59 5.84
CA ALA A 186 8.23 -0.49 6.72
C ALA A 186 9.20 0.66 6.36
N LEU A 187 9.31 1.05 5.09
CA LEU A 187 10.20 2.16 4.69
C LEU A 187 9.60 3.53 4.94
N LEU A 188 8.29 3.65 5.14
CA LEU A 188 7.60 4.93 5.35
C LEU A 188 7.18 5.13 6.81
N ASP A 189 7.11 4.05 7.58
CA ASP A 189 6.75 4.05 8.99
C ASP A 189 7.84 4.75 9.84
N LYS A 190 7.39 5.68 10.68
CA LYS A 190 8.23 6.50 11.58
C LYS A 190 8.61 5.75 12.86
N GLU A 191 7.79 4.82 13.29
CA GLU A 191 7.96 4.06 14.54
C GLU A 191 8.58 2.69 14.29
N PHE A 192 8.63 2.25 13.03
CA PHE A 192 9.25 1.00 12.64
C PHE A 192 10.78 1.06 12.71
N ALA A 193 11.33 0.60 13.84
CA ALA A 193 12.76 0.31 13.99
C ALA A 193 13.08 -1.14 13.56
N GLN A 194 12.30 -2.10 14.08
CA GLN A 194 12.41 -3.52 13.77
C GLN A 194 11.10 -4.25 14.02
N LYS A 195 10.87 -5.36 13.31
CA LYS A 195 9.70 -6.24 13.50
C LYS A 195 10.04 -7.68 13.14
N GLU A 196 9.55 -8.63 13.93
CA GLU A 196 9.43 -10.02 13.49
C GLU A 196 8.05 -10.25 12.91
N CYS A 197 7.98 -10.89 11.75
CA CYS A 197 6.71 -11.24 11.13
C CYS A 197 6.78 -12.52 10.31
N TRP A 198 5.61 -13.10 10.08
CA TRP A 198 5.43 -14.21 9.16
C TRP A 198 4.99 -13.69 7.80
N ILE A 199 5.59 -14.20 6.73
CA ILE A 199 5.21 -13.92 5.35
C ILE A 199 4.62 -15.20 4.76
N ASP A 200 3.40 -15.13 4.25
CA ASP A 200 2.78 -16.22 3.48
C ASP A 200 3.16 -16.07 1.99
N LEU A 201 4.06 -16.94 1.51
CA LEU A 201 4.52 -16.88 0.11
C LEU A 201 3.39 -17.19 -0.88
N ASN A 202 2.38 -17.95 -0.48
CA ASN A 202 1.22 -18.22 -1.34
C ASN A 202 0.41 -16.94 -1.57
N SER A 203 0.20 -16.15 -0.51
CA SER A 203 -0.47 -14.85 -0.59
C SER A 203 0.32 -13.83 -1.43
N LEU A 204 1.66 -13.95 -1.42
CA LEU A 204 2.55 -13.20 -2.32
C LEU A 204 2.62 -13.77 -3.75
N GLY A 205 1.80 -14.76 -4.10
CA GLY A 205 1.70 -15.27 -5.46
C GLY A 205 2.76 -16.30 -5.85
N ALA A 206 3.31 -17.05 -4.89
CA ALA A 206 4.09 -18.24 -5.22
C ALA A 206 3.25 -19.21 -6.10
N PRO A 207 3.80 -19.76 -7.20
CA PRO A 207 3.06 -20.65 -8.07
C PRO A 207 2.55 -21.90 -7.33
N SER A 208 1.37 -22.40 -7.69
CA SER A 208 0.88 -23.68 -7.18
C SER A 208 1.87 -24.80 -7.58
N GLY A 209 2.37 -25.54 -6.59
CA GLY A 209 3.30 -26.64 -6.84
C GLY A 209 4.75 -26.24 -7.14
N TRP A 210 5.17 -25.01 -6.81
CA TRP A 210 6.61 -24.65 -6.83
C TRP A 210 7.42 -25.62 -5.95
N ASN A 211 8.68 -25.88 -6.32
CA ASN A 211 9.45 -27.01 -5.78
C ASN A 211 10.21 -26.69 -4.46
N GLY A 212 9.84 -25.60 -3.81
CA GLY A 212 10.50 -25.06 -2.62
C GLY A 212 11.79 -24.28 -2.92
N ARG A 213 12.33 -24.26 -4.15
CA ARG A 213 13.51 -23.44 -4.48
C ARG A 213 13.11 -22.02 -4.82
N MET A 214 13.77 -21.05 -4.20
CA MET A 214 13.56 -19.64 -4.50
C MET A 214 14.82 -18.80 -4.32
N TRP A 215 14.86 -17.67 -5.01
CA TRP A 215 15.69 -16.54 -4.62
C TRP A 215 14.89 -15.61 -3.70
N LEU A 216 15.36 -15.45 -2.47
CA LEU A 216 14.91 -14.41 -1.55
C LEU A 216 15.89 -13.24 -1.68
N THR A 217 15.44 -12.15 -2.31
CA THR A 217 16.30 -10.97 -2.56
C THR A 217 15.74 -9.74 -1.84
N LEU A 218 16.55 -9.12 -1.00
CA LEU A 218 16.32 -7.75 -0.52
C LEU A 218 16.87 -6.78 -1.58
N HIS A 219 16.02 -5.90 -2.11
CA HIS A 219 16.35 -5.06 -3.26
C HIS A 219 15.91 -3.61 -3.09
N PHE A 220 16.80 -2.70 -3.50
CA PHE A 220 16.56 -1.26 -3.55
C PHE A 220 16.95 -0.68 -4.91
N GLU A 221 16.14 0.24 -5.39
CA GLU A 221 16.34 0.98 -6.64
C GLU A 221 15.96 2.46 -6.46
N ASN A 222 16.86 3.37 -6.83
CA ASN A 222 16.69 4.83 -6.80
C ASN A 222 16.35 5.42 -5.42
N ILE A 223 16.90 4.82 -4.36
CA ILE A 223 16.73 5.31 -2.97
C ILE A 223 17.64 6.52 -2.67
N THR A 224 17.25 7.33 -1.70
CA THR A 224 18.07 8.43 -1.13
C THR A 224 19.34 7.90 -0.45
N PRO A 225 20.39 8.72 -0.23
CA PRO A 225 21.62 8.25 0.42
C PRO A 225 21.40 7.91 1.90
N ASP A 226 22.33 7.15 2.46
CA ASP A 226 22.33 6.74 3.88
C ASP A 226 21.04 5.99 4.27
N ARG A 227 20.52 5.17 3.35
CA ARG A 227 19.32 4.37 3.58
C ARG A 227 19.69 2.91 3.54
N THR A 228 19.48 2.21 4.65
CA THR A 228 19.85 0.81 4.77
C THR A 228 18.73 -0.01 5.38
N PHE A 229 18.67 -1.28 5.01
CA PHE A 229 17.68 -2.21 5.54
C PHE A 229 18.32 -3.57 5.72
N THR A 230 17.90 -4.28 6.75
CA THR A 230 18.32 -5.66 7.00
C THR A 230 17.10 -6.57 7.03
N LEU A 231 17.24 -7.74 6.42
CA LEU A 231 16.35 -8.88 6.60
C LEU A 231 17.14 -10.03 7.22
N GLU A 232 16.65 -10.60 8.31
CA GLU A 232 17.13 -11.87 8.86
C GLU A 232 16.07 -12.94 8.63
N LEU A 233 16.45 -14.04 8.00
CA LEU A 233 15.58 -15.20 7.84
C LEU A 233 15.70 -16.08 9.08
N LEU A 234 14.61 -16.19 9.85
CA LEU A 234 14.61 -16.87 11.14
C LEU A 234 14.17 -18.32 11.01
N GLU A 235 13.12 -18.57 10.21
CA GLU A 235 12.48 -19.89 10.11
C GLU A 235 11.72 -20.02 8.79
N THR A 236 11.47 -21.25 8.36
CA THR A 236 10.45 -21.57 7.35
C THR A 236 9.56 -22.73 7.77
N SER A 237 8.25 -22.65 7.47
CA SER A 237 7.25 -23.65 7.85
C SER A 237 6.22 -23.89 6.75
N ASP A 238 5.63 -25.09 6.71
CA ASP A 238 4.52 -25.42 5.80
C ASP A 238 3.18 -24.89 6.32
N VAL A 239 3.07 -24.72 7.64
CA VAL A 239 1.86 -24.29 8.35
C VAL A 239 2.21 -23.10 9.23
N LEU A 240 1.35 -22.08 9.23
CA LEU A 240 1.49 -20.94 10.12
C LEU A 240 1.32 -21.42 11.58
N PRO A 241 2.24 -21.12 12.51
CA PRO A 241 2.10 -21.55 13.89
C PRO A 241 0.81 -21.03 14.53
N VAL A 242 0.20 -21.86 15.39
CA VAL A 242 -1.04 -21.51 16.11
C VAL A 242 -0.84 -20.21 16.89
N GLY A 243 -1.80 -19.30 16.76
CA GLY A 243 -1.76 -17.97 17.41
C GLY A 243 -0.87 -16.94 16.72
N SER A 244 -0.20 -17.28 15.61
CA SER A 244 0.52 -16.30 14.78
C SER A 244 -0.38 -15.74 13.68
N THR A 245 -0.04 -14.54 13.22
CA THR A 245 -0.62 -13.92 12.03
C THR A 245 0.47 -13.69 10.98
N ALA A 246 0.14 -13.88 9.71
CA ALA A 246 1.00 -13.48 8.61
C ALA A 246 0.74 -12.02 8.24
N GLU A 247 1.75 -11.32 7.72
CA GLU A 247 1.58 -9.98 7.17
C GLU A 247 0.49 -10.01 6.10
N PRO A 248 -0.50 -9.10 6.18
CA PRO A 248 -1.45 -8.93 5.09
C PRO A 248 -0.69 -8.40 3.87
N VAL A 249 -1.06 -8.87 2.68
CA VAL A 249 -0.44 -8.44 1.42
C VAL A 249 -1.51 -7.98 0.45
N GLN A 250 -1.17 -6.99 -0.37
CA GLN A 250 -2.07 -6.43 -1.37
C GLN A 250 -1.42 -6.51 -2.75
N ARG A 251 -2.09 -7.13 -3.71
CA ARG A 251 -1.64 -7.13 -5.12
C ARG A 251 -2.02 -5.80 -5.79
N LEU A 252 -1.07 -5.16 -6.44
CA LEU A 252 -1.19 -3.79 -6.99
C LEU A 252 -1.37 -3.75 -8.50
N ASP A 253 -0.85 -4.74 -9.23
CA ASP A 253 -0.82 -4.80 -10.69
C ASP A 253 -2.06 -5.47 -11.31
N VAL A 254 -3.16 -5.57 -10.55
CA VAL A 254 -4.43 -6.09 -11.06
C VAL A 254 -5.21 -4.96 -11.70
N GLU A 255 -5.60 -5.14 -12.96
CA GLU A 255 -6.68 -4.34 -13.54
C GLU A 255 -7.98 -4.82 -12.92
N LEU A 256 -8.56 -3.95 -12.08
CA LEU A 256 -9.75 -4.32 -11.35
C LEU A 256 -10.95 -4.22 -12.30
N SER A 257 -11.53 -5.37 -12.64
CA SER A 257 -12.76 -5.43 -13.43
C SER A 257 -13.88 -4.66 -12.74
N THR A 258 -14.71 -3.97 -13.53
CA THR A 258 -15.91 -3.34 -12.99
C THR A 258 -16.81 -4.40 -12.33
N LYS A 259 -17.17 -4.21 -11.07
CA LYS A 259 -18.13 -5.06 -10.36
C LYS A 259 -19.49 -4.36 -10.34
N ILE A 260 -20.52 -5.06 -10.77
CA ILE A 260 -21.91 -4.63 -10.61
C ILE A 260 -22.45 -5.28 -9.33
N LEU A 261 -22.91 -4.45 -8.41
CA LEU A 261 -23.55 -4.83 -7.16
C LEU A 261 -25.05 -4.76 -7.35
N ASN A 262 -25.72 -5.87 -7.10
CA ASN A 262 -27.16 -5.95 -7.11
C ASN A 262 -27.69 -5.55 -5.73
N ILE A 263 -28.49 -4.48 -5.66
CA ILE A 263 -29.08 -4.03 -4.41
C ILE A 263 -30.49 -4.62 -4.31
N MET A 264 -30.75 -5.35 -3.23
CA MET A 264 -32.02 -6.03 -2.98
C MET A 264 -33.15 -5.04 -2.70
N GLN A 265 -34.32 -5.28 -3.31
CA GLN A 265 -35.54 -4.53 -2.98
C GLN A 265 -36.15 -5.03 -1.66
N VAL A 266 -36.61 -4.11 -0.83
CA VAL A 266 -37.33 -4.35 0.43
C VAL A 266 -38.58 -3.49 0.50
N PRO A 267 -39.62 -3.90 1.24
CA PRO A 267 -40.85 -3.11 1.38
C PRO A 267 -40.66 -1.84 2.22
N THR A 268 -39.70 -1.85 3.14
CA THR A 268 -39.32 -0.74 4.00
C THR A 268 -37.92 -0.97 4.55
N LYS A 269 -37.35 0.01 5.26
CA LYS A 269 -36.04 -0.10 5.90
C LYS A 269 -35.97 -1.39 6.75
N PRO A 270 -34.97 -2.26 6.53
CA PRO A 270 -34.81 -3.47 7.35
C PRO A 270 -34.58 -3.09 8.81
N ALA A 271 -35.36 -3.68 9.71
CA ALA A 271 -35.08 -3.64 11.15
C ALA A 271 -34.02 -4.68 11.55
N ASP A 272 -33.96 -5.78 10.79
CA ASP A 272 -32.95 -6.82 10.88
C ASP A 272 -32.25 -6.95 9.52
N TRP A 273 -30.94 -6.72 9.53
CA TRP A 273 -30.08 -6.77 8.35
C TRP A 273 -29.55 -8.16 8.04
N SER A 274 -29.81 -9.16 8.89
CA SER A 274 -29.37 -10.55 8.68
C SER A 274 -29.96 -11.18 7.42
N ALA A 275 -31.16 -10.75 7.02
CA ALA A 275 -31.85 -11.19 5.81
C ALA A 275 -31.34 -10.51 4.52
N ILE A 276 -30.55 -9.43 4.64
CA ILE A 276 -30.00 -8.71 3.49
C ILE A 276 -28.64 -9.30 3.12
N PRO A 277 -28.42 -9.70 1.85
CA PRO A 277 -27.14 -10.22 1.41
C PRO A 277 -25.97 -9.26 1.71
N VAL A 278 -24.86 -9.83 2.17
CA VAL A 278 -23.60 -9.10 2.31
C VAL A 278 -23.10 -8.70 0.92
N LEU A 279 -22.93 -7.39 0.70
CA LEU A 279 -22.33 -6.87 -0.53
C LEU A 279 -20.82 -7.16 -0.60
N GLY A 280 -20.18 -7.15 0.57
CA GLY A 280 -18.79 -7.52 0.75
C GLY A 280 -18.25 -7.20 2.13
N THR A 281 -16.99 -7.57 2.33
CA THR A 281 -16.19 -7.15 3.49
C THR A 281 -15.23 -6.05 3.04
N LEU A 282 -15.12 -4.96 3.80
CA LEU A 282 -14.21 -3.87 3.46
C LEU A 282 -12.75 -4.34 3.56
N THR A 283 -11.95 -3.96 2.57
CA THR A 283 -10.52 -4.29 2.50
C THR A 283 -9.68 -3.03 2.70
N PRO A 284 -8.52 -3.11 3.38
CA PRO A 284 -7.65 -1.95 3.54
C PRO A 284 -7.18 -1.43 2.18
N PHE A 285 -7.38 -0.14 1.94
CA PHE A 285 -6.84 0.62 0.81
C PHE A 285 -5.32 0.78 0.95
N GLU A 286 -4.86 1.09 2.17
CA GLU A 286 -3.45 1.14 2.56
C GLU A 286 -3.26 0.24 3.78
N ILE A 287 -2.24 -0.62 3.75
CA ILE A 287 -1.90 -1.46 4.90
C ILE A 287 -1.06 -0.62 5.86
N SER A 288 -1.72 -0.04 6.85
CA SER A 288 -1.11 0.70 7.96
C SER A 288 -1.39 0.06 9.32
N MET A 289 -2.43 -0.78 9.42
CA MET A 289 -2.84 -1.46 10.64
C MET A 289 -3.42 -2.84 10.35
N ALA A 290 -3.55 -3.66 11.40
CA ALA A 290 -4.18 -4.98 11.28
C ALA A 290 -5.63 -4.82 10.79
N PRO A 291 -6.06 -5.59 9.77
CA PRO A 291 -7.42 -5.47 9.27
C PRO A 291 -8.41 -6.00 10.31
N VAL A 292 -9.48 -5.23 10.55
CA VAL A 292 -10.62 -5.66 11.35
C VAL A 292 -11.82 -5.80 10.42
N LYS A 293 -12.60 -6.87 10.62
CA LYS A 293 -13.71 -7.19 9.73
C LYS A 293 -14.75 -6.08 9.74
N THR A 294 -15.17 -5.68 8.54
CA THR A 294 -16.31 -4.78 8.36
C THR A 294 -17.20 -5.35 7.28
N GLU A 295 -18.42 -5.74 7.60
CA GLU A 295 -19.39 -6.19 6.59
C GLU A 295 -20.29 -5.03 6.18
N VAL A 296 -20.55 -4.94 4.87
CA VAL A 296 -21.47 -3.96 4.34
C VAL A 296 -22.63 -4.60 3.60
N ARG A 297 -23.80 -4.01 3.77
CA ARG A 297 -25.07 -4.42 3.15
C ARG A 297 -25.75 -3.18 2.59
N ALA A 298 -26.55 -3.37 1.55
CA ALA A 298 -27.47 -2.34 1.09
C ALA A 298 -28.77 -2.95 0.62
N ALA A 299 -29.84 -2.19 0.77
CA ALA A 299 -31.19 -2.53 0.34
C ALA A 299 -31.87 -1.26 -0.17
N TYR A 300 -33.03 -1.39 -0.82
CA TYR A 300 -33.76 -0.21 -1.28
C TYR A 300 -35.26 -0.40 -1.29
N ASP A 301 -36.01 0.69 -1.18
CA ASP A 301 -37.47 0.71 -1.40
C ASP A 301 -37.86 1.70 -2.51
N SER A 302 -39.15 2.03 -2.63
CA SER A 302 -39.62 2.98 -3.64
C SER A 302 -39.11 4.42 -3.43
N GLN A 303 -38.65 4.77 -2.23
CA GLN A 303 -38.31 6.14 -1.84
C GLN A 303 -36.83 6.33 -1.48
N ASN A 304 -36.13 5.29 -1.04
CA ASN A 304 -34.82 5.38 -0.41
C ASN A 304 -33.87 4.26 -0.83
N LEU A 305 -32.58 4.59 -0.77
CA LEU A 305 -31.47 3.65 -0.64
C LEU A 305 -31.07 3.52 0.83
N TYR A 306 -30.89 2.30 1.31
CA TYR A 306 -30.45 1.98 2.66
C TYR A 306 -29.05 1.37 2.63
N LEU A 307 -28.16 1.87 3.49
CA LEU A 307 -26.78 1.41 3.62
C LEU A 307 -26.52 0.98 5.06
N HIS A 308 -25.79 -0.11 5.26
CA HIS A 308 -25.46 -0.65 6.58
C HIS A 308 -24.01 -1.10 6.65
N TRP A 309 -23.34 -0.71 7.74
CA TRP A 309 -22.01 -1.17 8.13
C TRP A 309 -22.11 -1.91 9.46
N ASP A 310 -21.50 -3.10 9.51
CA ASP A 310 -21.21 -3.83 10.75
C ASP A 310 -19.71 -3.79 10.99
N CYS A 311 -19.26 -2.96 11.93
CA CYS A 311 -17.85 -2.67 12.17
C CYS A 311 -17.37 -3.43 13.40
N GLU A 312 -16.63 -4.52 13.22
CA GLU A 312 -15.97 -5.19 14.34
C GLU A 312 -14.83 -4.33 14.90
N GLU A 313 -14.56 -4.50 16.20
CA GLU A 313 -13.47 -3.87 16.94
C GLU A 313 -12.83 -4.84 17.95
N PRO A 314 -11.52 -4.71 18.21
CA PRO A 314 -10.89 -5.40 19.33
C PRO A 314 -11.58 -5.06 20.67
N PRO A 315 -11.75 -6.03 21.58
CA PRO A 315 -12.35 -5.78 22.89
C PRO A 315 -11.64 -4.66 23.65
N GLY A 316 -12.41 -3.73 24.19
CA GLY A 316 -11.88 -2.62 25.01
C GLY A 316 -11.26 -1.47 24.22
N ARG A 317 -11.29 -1.50 22.87
CA ARG A 317 -10.84 -0.36 22.06
C ARG A 317 -11.76 0.85 22.28
N LEU A 318 -11.15 2.01 22.50
CA LEU A 318 -11.82 3.30 22.48
C LEU A 318 -11.82 3.84 21.05
N LEU A 319 -12.99 4.28 20.58
CA LEU A 319 -13.14 4.92 19.27
C LEU A 319 -12.68 6.38 19.37
N ASP A 320 -11.91 6.83 18.37
CA ASP A 320 -11.42 8.20 18.30
C ASP A 320 -12.25 9.00 17.28
N CYS A 321 -13.06 9.94 17.79
CA CYS A 321 -13.88 10.85 17.00
C CYS A 321 -13.56 12.33 17.29
N GLU A 322 -12.36 12.65 17.82
CA GLU A 322 -11.98 14.04 18.13
C GLU A 322 -12.06 14.96 16.90
N GLY A 323 -11.65 14.44 15.74
CA GLY A 323 -11.79 15.12 14.46
C GLY A 323 -13.23 15.53 14.15
N GLY A 324 -14.19 14.66 14.41
CA GLY A 324 -15.62 14.91 14.22
C GLY A 324 -16.16 16.03 15.09
N ARG A 325 -15.76 16.08 16.36
CA ARG A 325 -16.06 17.19 17.28
C ARG A 325 -15.51 18.53 16.78
N GLY A 326 -14.42 18.49 16.01
CA GLY A 326 -13.84 19.62 15.29
C GLY A 326 -14.45 19.89 13.90
N GLY A 327 -15.55 19.22 13.54
CA GLY A 327 -16.22 19.37 12.24
C GLY A 327 -15.55 18.60 11.09
N LYS A 328 -14.68 17.65 11.40
CA LYS A 328 -13.91 16.84 10.44
C LYS A 328 -14.05 15.34 10.74
N PRO A 329 -15.24 14.76 10.55
CA PRO A 329 -15.50 13.35 10.91
C PRO A 329 -14.66 12.34 10.12
N TRP A 330 -14.02 12.75 9.02
CA TRP A 330 -13.05 11.94 8.27
C TRP A 330 -11.68 11.80 8.96
N GLN A 331 -11.45 12.49 10.08
CA GLN A 331 -10.22 12.42 10.88
C GLN A 331 -10.36 11.50 12.11
N GLY A 332 -11.24 10.50 12.05
CA GLY A 332 -11.52 9.59 13.16
C GLY A 332 -12.17 8.27 12.71
N ASP A 333 -12.58 7.45 13.68
CA ASP A 333 -13.35 6.24 13.44
C ASP A 333 -14.71 6.58 12.82
N GLY A 334 -14.93 6.17 11.58
CA GLY A 334 -16.12 6.55 10.83
C GLY A 334 -16.39 5.71 9.61
N THR A 335 -17.60 5.85 9.09
CA THR A 335 -18.09 5.21 7.86
C THR A 335 -18.36 6.24 6.80
N GLU A 336 -18.09 5.88 5.55
CA GLU A 336 -18.24 6.80 4.43
C GLU A 336 -18.88 6.07 3.24
N PHE A 337 -19.62 6.79 2.41
CA PHE A 337 -20.15 6.26 1.16
C PHE A 337 -20.10 7.31 0.06
N PHE A 338 -20.02 6.85 -1.18
CA PHE A 338 -20.38 7.69 -2.31
C PHE A 338 -21.35 6.99 -3.26
N VAL A 339 -22.23 7.78 -3.87
CA VAL A 339 -23.16 7.37 -4.91
C VAL A 339 -23.15 8.40 -6.04
N GLU A 340 -22.98 7.96 -7.29
CA GLU A 340 -23.12 8.82 -8.48
C GLU A 340 -24.53 9.41 -8.59
N LEU A 341 -24.61 10.71 -8.87
CA LEU A 341 -25.86 11.45 -8.98
C LEU A 341 -26.53 11.21 -10.34
N GLY A 342 -27.84 10.94 -10.31
CA GLY A 342 -28.67 10.85 -11.51
C GLY A 342 -28.64 12.16 -12.31
N GLY A 343 -28.45 12.04 -13.63
CA GLY A 343 -28.39 13.18 -14.54
C GLY A 343 -27.14 14.07 -14.41
N GLN A 344 -26.18 13.71 -13.55
CA GLN A 344 -24.94 14.45 -13.34
C GLN A 344 -23.73 13.51 -13.43
N ALA A 345 -23.31 13.24 -14.66
CA ALA A 345 -22.17 12.35 -14.91
C ALA A 345 -20.93 12.77 -14.13
N ASP A 346 -20.22 11.79 -13.56
CA ASP A 346 -18.98 12.00 -12.81
C ASP A 346 -19.09 12.87 -11.55
N THR A 347 -20.31 13.10 -11.04
CA THR A 347 -20.54 13.74 -9.74
C THR A 347 -21.14 12.74 -8.77
N VAL A 348 -20.59 12.69 -7.55
CA VAL A 348 -21.10 11.82 -6.49
C VAL A 348 -21.60 12.63 -5.30
N LEU A 349 -22.65 12.14 -4.65
CA LEU A 349 -22.93 12.48 -3.26
C LEU A 349 -21.96 11.68 -2.39
N HIS A 350 -21.14 12.36 -1.59
CA HIS A 350 -20.21 11.75 -0.65
C HIS A 350 -20.62 12.11 0.77
N GLY A 351 -20.96 11.09 1.57
CA GLY A 351 -21.40 11.25 2.96
C GLY A 351 -20.47 10.52 3.92
N ILE A 352 -20.19 11.16 5.06
CA ILE A 352 -19.30 10.67 6.12
C ILE A 352 -20.06 10.77 7.44
N VAL A 353 -20.09 9.69 8.20
CA VAL A 353 -20.69 9.62 9.54
C VAL A 353 -19.68 8.93 10.46
N ASP A 354 -19.21 9.62 11.49
CA ASP A 354 -18.30 9.04 12.48
C ASP A 354 -19.05 8.20 13.54
N ALA A 355 -18.31 7.46 14.35
CA ALA A 355 -18.87 6.56 15.36
C ALA A 355 -19.58 7.28 16.54
N GLU A 356 -19.45 8.61 16.65
CA GLU A 356 -20.19 9.44 17.60
C GLU A 356 -21.38 10.17 16.95
N GLY A 357 -21.57 10.03 15.63
CA GLY A 357 -22.67 10.63 14.88
C GLY A 357 -22.41 12.04 14.35
N HIS A 358 -21.15 12.51 14.31
CA HIS A 358 -20.81 13.71 13.56
C HIS A 358 -20.83 13.40 12.06
N VAL A 359 -21.30 14.37 11.27
CA VAL A 359 -21.62 14.16 9.86
C VAL A 359 -20.96 15.23 8.98
N TYR A 360 -20.52 14.80 7.81
CA TYR A 360 -20.06 15.66 6.73
C TYR A 360 -20.62 15.16 5.41
N VAL A 361 -20.97 16.09 4.52
CA VAL A 361 -21.50 15.76 3.20
C VAL A 361 -21.03 16.76 2.15
N GLU A 362 -20.68 16.24 0.98
CA GLU A 362 -20.25 17.03 -0.17
C GLU A 362 -20.78 16.42 -1.47
N GLN A 363 -20.81 17.25 -2.52
CA GLN A 363 -20.74 16.77 -3.89
C GLN A 363 -19.29 16.86 -4.37
N ALA A 364 -18.79 15.74 -4.88
CA ALA A 364 -17.41 15.61 -5.32
C ALA A 364 -17.35 15.02 -6.74
N PRO A 365 -16.30 15.33 -7.51
CA PRO A 365 -16.02 14.60 -8.74
C PRO A 365 -15.68 13.15 -8.42
N LEU A 366 -16.20 12.23 -9.23
CA LEU A 366 -15.98 10.78 -9.10
C LEU A 366 -14.48 10.42 -9.13
N ALA A 367 -13.71 11.11 -9.98
CA ALA A 367 -12.25 11.06 -10.00
C ALA A 367 -11.66 12.17 -9.11
N ARG A 368 -11.59 11.90 -7.81
CA ARG A 368 -11.08 12.89 -6.83
C ARG A 368 -9.61 13.20 -7.07
N THR A 369 -9.29 14.49 -7.18
CA THR A 369 -7.91 14.99 -7.21
C THR A 369 -7.62 15.72 -5.90
N PRO A 370 -6.58 15.32 -5.14
CA PRO A 370 -6.22 16.00 -3.90
C PRO A 370 -6.04 17.52 -4.09
N GLY A 371 -6.57 18.31 -3.17
CA GLY A 371 -6.47 19.78 -3.19
C GLY A 371 -7.42 20.49 -4.16
N LYS A 372 -8.29 19.77 -4.89
CA LYS A 372 -9.35 20.41 -5.67
C LYS A 372 -10.57 20.73 -4.77
N PRO A 373 -11.19 21.92 -4.95
CA PRO A 373 -12.41 22.26 -4.24
C PRO A 373 -13.52 21.24 -4.51
N VAL A 374 -14.35 21.04 -3.49
CA VAL A 374 -15.55 20.19 -3.48
C VAL A 374 -16.71 21.04 -3.00
N ALA A 375 -17.95 20.69 -3.39
CA ALA A 375 -19.13 21.44 -3.00
C ALA A 375 -19.69 20.87 -1.69
N VAL A 376 -19.28 21.43 -0.56
CA VAL A 376 -19.79 21.05 0.76
C VAL A 376 -21.28 21.44 0.85
N LEU A 377 -22.13 20.49 1.27
CA LEU A 377 -23.57 20.76 1.41
C LEU A 377 -23.87 21.28 2.82
N ALA A 378 -24.60 22.40 2.90
CA ALA A 378 -25.01 22.98 4.17
C ALA A 378 -26.11 22.17 4.88
N VAL A 379 -26.82 21.31 4.13
CA VAL A 379 -27.89 20.46 4.65
C VAL A 379 -27.55 19.01 4.32
N VAL A 380 -27.63 18.15 5.34
CA VAL A 380 -27.44 16.70 5.19
C VAL A 380 -28.65 16.10 4.50
N PRO A 381 -28.53 15.54 3.28
CA PRO A 381 -29.68 15.08 2.50
C PRO A 381 -30.02 13.60 2.78
N PHE A 382 -29.66 13.08 3.94
CA PHE A 382 -29.88 11.70 4.38
C PHE A 382 -30.06 11.65 5.89
N THR A 383 -30.62 10.56 6.41
CA THR A 383 -30.67 10.28 7.85
C THR A 383 -29.73 9.13 8.20
N PHE A 384 -29.29 9.07 9.44
CA PHE A 384 -28.39 8.02 9.90
C PHE A 384 -28.64 7.64 11.36
N ILE A 385 -28.18 6.44 11.72
CA ILE A 385 -28.16 5.92 13.08
C ILE A 385 -26.79 5.28 13.32
N VAL A 386 -26.19 5.56 14.48
CA VAL A 386 -24.97 4.90 14.94
C VAL A 386 -25.26 4.22 16.28
N GLN A 387 -24.91 2.93 16.40
CA GLN A 387 -25.20 2.13 17.59
C GLN A 387 -24.03 1.21 17.96
N PRO A 388 -23.59 1.19 19.22
CA PRO A 388 -22.62 0.20 19.68
C PRO A 388 -23.25 -1.19 19.81
N HIS A 389 -22.43 -2.23 19.71
CA HIS A 389 -22.77 -3.60 20.09
C HIS A 389 -21.55 -4.30 20.74
N ALA A 390 -21.73 -5.54 21.19
CA ALA A 390 -20.74 -6.23 22.02
C ALA A 390 -19.35 -6.40 21.36
N SER A 391 -19.29 -6.47 20.04
CA SER A 391 -18.08 -6.71 19.25
C SER A 391 -17.65 -5.50 18.41
N GLY A 392 -18.26 -4.33 18.61
CA GLY A 392 -17.98 -3.14 17.81
C GLY A 392 -19.14 -2.16 17.73
N TRP A 393 -19.42 -1.67 16.54
CA TRP A 393 -20.49 -0.69 16.30
C TRP A 393 -21.06 -0.81 14.88
N ARG A 394 -22.26 -0.27 14.68
CA ARG A 394 -22.93 -0.25 13.39
C ARG A 394 -23.36 1.15 12.99
N THR A 395 -23.35 1.39 11.68
CA THR A 395 -23.96 2.58 11.05
C THR A 395 -25.04 2.14 10.10
N GLU A 396 -26.17 2.83 10.16
CA GLU A 396 -27.23 2.74 9.16
C GLU A 396 -27.45 4.11 8.53
N VAL A 397 -27.53 4.19 7.20
CA VAL A 397 -27.83 5.42 6.46
C VAL A 397 -29.04 5.21 5.56
N THR A 398 -29.94 6.19 5.53
CA THR A 398 -31.10 6.24 4.62
C THR A 398 -30.97 7.45 3.72
N VAL A 399 -30.76 7.22 2.42
CA VAL A 399 -30.62 8.27 1.41
C VAL A 399 -31.86 8.29 0.52
N PRO A 400 -32.68 9.35 0.55
CA PRO A 400 -33.80 9.50 -0.37
C PRO A 400 -33.33 9.53 -1.83
N TRP A 401 -34.08 8.89 -2.72
CA TRP A 401 -33.76 8.92 -4.15
C TRP A 401 -33.73 10.33 -4.73
N SER A 402 -34.53 11.26 -4.19
CA SER A 402 -34.51 12.67 -4.56
C SER A 402 -33.16 13.35 -4.30
N ALA A 403 -32.45 12.97 -3.24
CA ALA A 403 -31.11 13.46 -2.95
C ALA A 403 -30.05 12.95 -3.95
N LEU A 404 -30.35 11.83 -4.62
CA LEU A 404 -29.48 11.17 -5.59
C LEU A 404 -29.84 11.52 -7.05
N GLY A 405 -30.66 12.54 -7.29
CA GLY A 405 -31.11 12.90 -8.64
C GLY A 405 -32.17 11.95 -9.23
N GLY A 406 -32.89 11.22 -8.37
CA GLY A 406 -33.94 10.28 -8.75
C GLY A 406 -33.52 8.82 -8.58
N LYS A 407 -34.53 7.93 -8.51
CA LYS A 407 -34.33 6.47 -8.44
C LYS A 407 -33.83 5.99 -9.81
N PRO A 408 -32.73 5.23 -9.89
CA PRO A 408 -32.26 4.69 -11.16
C PRO A 408 -33.27 3.71 -11.75
N SER A 409 -33.33 3.66 -13.09
CA SER A 409 -34.02 2.54 -13.75
C SER A 409 -33.26 1.22 -13.46
N PRO A 410 -33.91 0.04 -13.58
CA PRO A 410 -33.23 -1.23 -13.32
C PRO A 410 -31.96 -1.47 -14.17
N GLU A 411 -31.86 -0.80 -15.33
CA GLU A 411 -30.77 -0.89 -16.28
C GLU A 411 -29.72 0.23 -16.10
N GLU A 412 -30.02 1.26 -15.31
CA GLU A 412 -29.11 2.36 -15.01
C GLU A 412 -28.08 1.92 -13.95
N LEU A 413 -26.80 1.99 -14.31
CA LEU A 413 -25.68 1.73 -13.41
C LEU A 413 -25.15 3.04 -12.83
N ARG A 414 -24.98 3.09 -11.51
CA ARG A 414 -24.37 4.25 -10.81
C ARG A 414 -23.09 3.84 -10.10
N ALA A 415 -22.04 4.64 -10.21
CA ALA A 415 -20.83 4.41 -9.44
C ALA A 415 -21.11 4.45 -7.92
N PHE A 416 -20.47 3.55 -7.19
CA PHE A 416 -20.80 3.29 -5.79
C PHE A 416 -19.62 2.77 -5.00
N ASN A 417 -19.48 3.23 -3.76
CA ASN A 417 -18.56 2.63 -2.80
C ASN A 417 -19.04 2.84 -1.36
N MET A 418 -18.61 1.93 -0.49
CA MET A 418 -18.78 2.02 0.96
C MET A 418 -17.39 1.85 1.58
N MET A 419 -17.09 2.67 2.58
CA MET A 419 -15.75 2.82 3.13
C MET A 419 -15.82 2.97 4.66
N ARG A 420 -14.66 2.82 5.30
CA ARG A 420 -14.46 3.02 6.74
C ARG A 420 -13.10 3.64 6.97
N THR A 421 -13.04 4.65 7.81
CA THR A 421 -11.82 5.18 8.39
C THR A 421 -11.70 4.64 9.82
N ARG A 422 -10.49 4.20 10.18
CA ARG A 422 -10.16 3.70 11.52
C ARG A 422 -8.94 4.47 12.01
N LEU A 423 -8.99 5.06 13.20
CA LEU A 423 -7.87 5.81 13.77
C LEU A 423 -7.39 5.16 15.06
N GLU A 424 -6.14 4.68 15.07
CA GLU A 424 -5.57 4.01 16.24
C GLU A 424 -4.18 4.56 16.51
N GLN A 425 -3.97 5.18 17.67
CA GLN A 425 -2.68 5.76 18.08
C GLN A 425 -2.07 6.71 17.02
N GLY A 426 -2.92 7.48 16.35
CA GLY A 426 -2.51 8.40 15.28
C GLY A 426 -2.27 7.74 13.91
N GLN A 427 -2.45 6.43 13.78
CA GLN A 427 -2.38 5.70 12.51
C GLN A 427 -3.77 5.55 11.89
N TYR A 428 -3.88 5.89 10.60
CA TYR A 428 -5.12 5.77 9.82
C TYR A 428 -5.18 4.44 9.10
N GLY A 429 -6.22 3.66 9.31
CA GLY A 429 -6.62 2.52 8.49
C GLY A 429 -7.79 2.92 7.61
N LEU A 430 -7.56 2.95 6.30
CA LEU A 430 -8.60 3.28 5.32
C LEU A 430 -9.08 1.97 4.70
N TYR A 431 -10.38 1.70 4.78
CA TYR A 431 -11.00 0.47 4.28
C TYR A 431 -12.07 0.80 3.23
N THR A 432 -12.19 -0.03 2.20
CA THR A 432 -13.05 0.21 1.04
C THR A 432 -13.69 -1.09 0.55
N LEU A 433 -14.94 -1.02 0.10
CA LEU A 433 -15.68 -2.14 -0.50
C LEU A 433 -15.15 -2.42 -1.89
N ALA A 434 -14.92 -1.38 -2.67
CA ALA A 434 -14.22 -1.47 -3.92
C ALA A 434 -12.72 -1.58 -3.64
N PRO A 435 -12.07 -2.73 -3.89
CA PRO A 435 -10.61 -2.81 -3.82
C PRO A 435 -10.04 -1.77 -4.79
N GLY A 436 -8.87 -1.20 -4.56
CA GLY A 436 -8.45 -0.12 -5.46
C GLY A 436 -7.14 0.55 -5.11
N LYS A 437 -6.70 1.38 -6.05
CA LYS A 437 -5.51 2.25 -5.97
C LYS A 437 -5.83 3.65 -5.44
N LYS A 438 -7.11 3.89 -5.16
CA LYS A 438 -7.64 5.14 -4.60
C LYS A 438 -8.79 4.81 -3.66
N TYR A 439 -8.89 5.58 -2.59
CA TYR A 439 -10.01 5.53 -1.66
C TYR A 439 -11.36 5.80 -2.37
N PHE A 440 -11.35 6.76 -3.31
CA PHE A 440 -12.44 6.93 -4.29
C PHE A 440 -12.18 6.02 -5.49
N SER A 441 -12.80 4.85 -5.50
CA SER A 441 -12.62 3.79 -6.51
C SER A 441 -13.22 4.11 -7.89
N GLU A 442 -13.51 5.38 -8.17
CA GLU A 442 -14.09 5.85 -9.44
C GLU A 442 -15.26 4.95 -9.91
N ARG A 443 -15.23 4.47 -11.16
CA ARG A 443 -16.28 3.62 -11.77
C ARG A 443 -16.09 2.13 -11.55
N GLN A 444 -15.19 1.75 -10.65
CA GLN A 444 -14.82 0.35 -10.50
C GLN A 444 -15.94 -0.49 -9.91
N TYR A 445 -16.66 0.03 -8.91
CA TYR A 445 -17.88 -0.60 -8.41
C TYR A 445 -19.06 0.26 -8.81
N ARG A 446 -20.10 -0.41 -9.30
CA ARG A 446 -21.38 0.19 -9.67
C ARG A 446 -22.48 -0.59 -9.00
N PHE A 447 -23.60 0.06 -8.70
CA PHE A 447 -24.79 -0.67 -8.31
C PHE A 447 -25.86 -0.62 -9.39
N GLN A 448 -26.73 -1.64 -9.36
CA GLN A 448 -28.01 -1.68 -10.04
C GLN A 448 -29.08 -2.19 -9.08
N LEU A 449 -30.34 -1.88 -9.36
CA LEU A 449 -31.46 -2.30 -8.53
C LEU A 449 -31.94 -3.68 -8.98
N GLU A 450 -32.06 -4.64 -8.05
CA GLU A 450 -32.67 -5.93 -8.36
C GLU A 450 -34.14 -5.76 -8.74
N LYS A 451 -34.58 -6.57 -9.70
CA LYS A 451 -35.95 -6.60 -10.21
C LYS A 451 -36.90 -7.30 -9.26
#